data_AF-A0A9D9Q0D6-F1
#
_entry.id   AF-A0A9D9Q0D6-F1
#
_cell.length_a   1.000
_cell.length_b   1.000
_cell.length_c   1.000
_cell.angle_alpha   90.00
_cell.angle_beta   90.00
_cell.angle_gamma   90.00
#
_symmetry.space_group_name_H-M   'P 1'
#
loop_
_entity.id
_entity.type
_entity.pdbx_description
1 polymer ?
#
loop_
_entity_poly.entity_id
_entity_poly.type
_entity_poly.pdbx_seq_one_letter_code
_entity_poly.pdbx_strand_id
1 'polypeptide(L)'
;MRENAYLSRTVEVQENQRVIKTGLYGIVRHPMYLATLLMFLPMPLILGSLWGVIPFLIYPVIIVFRIINEEKVLTEGLEGYAEYKAEVKYRLIPFVW
;
A
#
# COMPACT_ATOMS: atom_id res chain seq x y z
N MET A 1 -14.20 -12.54 0.70
CA MET A 1 -13.00 -11.69 0.85
C MET A 1 -12.91 -11.26 2.30
N ARG A 2 -11.98 -11.83 3.08
CA ARG A 2 -11.93 -11.63 4.53
C ARG A 2 -11.13 -10.38 4.91
N GLU A 3 -9.98 -10.16 4.26
CA GLU A 3 -9.10 -9.02 4.56
C GLU A 3 -9.26 -7.85 3.58
N ASN A 4 -9.64 -8.13 2.32
CA ASN A 4 -9.74 -7.11 1.25
C ASN A 4 -11.16 -6.58 1.03
N ALA A 5 -12.02 -6.62 2.05
CA ALA A 5 -13.42 -6.23 1.93
C ALA A 5 -13.62 -4.75 1.53
N TYR A 6 -12.67 -3.89 1.90
CA TYR A 6 -12.72 -2.44 1.66
C TYR A 6 -11.68 -1.97 0.63
N LEU A 7 -11.20 -2.87 -0.23
CA LEU A 7 -10.23 -2.51 -1.27
C LEU A 7 -10.88 -1.58 -2.30
N SER A 8 -10.38 -0.35 -2.44
CA SER A 8 -10.81 0.62 -3.45
C SER A 8 -9.62 1.14 -4.25
N ARG A 9 -9.87 1.57 -5.50
CA ARG A 9 -8.88 2.29 -6.32
C ARG A 9 -8.79 3.77 -5.93
N THR A 10 -9.79 4.28 -5.24
CA THR A 10 -9.82 5.67 -4.75
C THR A 10 -9.45 5.65 -3.27
N VAL A 11 -8.72 6.68 -2.83
CA VAL A 11 -8.44 6.87 -1.40
C VAL A 11 -9.68 7.49 -0.78
N GLU A 12 -10.45 6.67 -0.07
CA GLU A 12 -11.70 7.07 0.58
C GLU A 12 -11.95 6.22 1.82
N VAL A 13 -12.70 6.76 2.78
CA VAL A 13 -13.24 5.99 3.90
C VAL A 13 -14.64 5.54 3.52
N GLN A 14 -14.86 4.23 3.49
CA GLN A 14 -16.15 3.62 3.14
C GLN A 14 -17.09 3.55 4.36
N GLU A 15 -18.39 3.50 4.10
CA GLU A 15 -19.38 3.30 5.16
C GLU A 15 -19.17 1.97 5.89
N ASN A 16 -19.25 2.00 7.22
CA ASN A 16 -19.00 0.84 8.08
C ASN A 16 -17.62 0.19 7.87
N GLN A 17 -16.64 0.94 7.36
CA GLN A 17 -15.26 0.48 7.24
C GLN A 17 -14.67 0.22 8.62
N ARG A 18 -13.97 -0.90 8.74
CA ARG A 18 -13.21 -1.27 9.95
C ARG A 18 -11.75 -1.45 9.58
N VAL A 19 -10.88 -1.16 10.53
CA VAL A 19 -9.45 -1.42 10.37
C VAL A 19 -9.22 -2.93 10.37
N ILE A 20 -8.63 -3.42 9.27
CA ILE A 20 -8.22 -4.81 9.14
C ILE A 20 -6.75 -4.90 9.52
N LYS A 21 -6.44 -5.65 10.57
CA LYS A 21 -5.08 -5.89 11.07
C LYS A 21 -4.66 -7.37 11.11
N THR A 22 -5.42 -8.23 10.44
CA THR A 22 -5.15 -9.68 10.39
C THR A 22 -4.36 -10.06 9.14
N GLY A 23 -3.61 -11.16 9.20
CA GLY A 23 -2.82 -11.65 8.07
C GLY A 23 -1.67 -10.70 7.72
N LEU A 24 -1.46 -10.43 6.42
CA LEU A 24 -0.37 -9.56 5.95
C LEU A 24 -0.48 -8.13 6.48
N TYR A 25 -1.70 -7.63 6.70
CA TYR A 25 -1.96 -6.32 7.30
C TYR A 25 -1.47 -6.21 8.75
N GLY A 26 -1.25 -7.34 9.44
CA GLY A 26 -0.64 -7.35 10.77
C GLY A 26 0.89 -7.18 10.76
N ILE A 27 1.53 -7.32 9.59
CA ILE A 27 2.99 -7.24 9.43
C ILE A 27 3.37 -5.90 8.79
N VAL A 28 2.66 -5.53 7.71
CA VAL A 28 2.86 -4.29 6.97
C VAL A 28 1.52 -3.63 6.68
N ARG A 29 1.46 -2.30 6.70
CA ARG A 29 0.19 -1.57 6.53
C ARG A 29 -0.37 -1.66 5.12
N HIS A 30 0.49 -1.81 4.11
CA HIS A 30 0.13 -1.73 2.69
C HIS A 30 0.64 -2.91 1.84
N PRO A 31 0.27 -4.16 2.16
CA PRO A 31 0.78 -5.34 1.47
C PRO A 31 0.42 -5.37 -0.03
N MET A 32 -0.70 -4.76 -0.42
CA MET A 32 -1.13 -4.68 -1.83
C MET A 32 -0.19 -3.82 -2.68
N TYR A 33 0.33 -2.71 -2.15
CA TYR A 33 1.30 -1.90 -2.89
C TYR A 33 2.66 -2.60 -3.04
N LEU A 34 3.06 -3.45 -2.08
CA LEU A 34 4.22 -4.32 -2.27
C LEU A 34 3.96 -5.33 -3.40
N ALA A 35 2.78 -5.95 -3.43
CA ALA A 35 2.41 -6.89 -4.48
C ALA A 35 2.44 -6.23 -5.88
N THR A 36 1.94 -5.00 -6.02
CA THR A 36 2.00 -4.29 -7.31
C THR A 36 3.44 -3.95 -7.70
N LEU A 37 4.29 -3.52 -6.77
CA LEU A 37 5.71 -3.28 -7.06
C LEU A 37 6.42 -4.53 -7.59
N LEU A 38 6.18 -5.69 -6.97
CA LEU A 38 6.73 -6.98 -7.43
C LEU A 38 6.17 -7.40 -8.79
N MET A 39 4.89 -7.12 -9.05
CA MET A 39 4.26 -7.40 -10.35
C MET A 39 4.84 -6.55 -11.48
N PHE A 40 5.19 -5.28 -11.21
CA PHE A 40 5.78 -4.38 -12.21
C PHE A 40 7.30 -4.52 -12.36
N LEU A 41 7.99 -5.16 -11.40
CA LEU A 41 9.43 -5.41 -11.44
C LEU A 41 9.94 -6.04 -12.75
N PRO A 42 9.34 -7.10 -13.32
CA PRO A 42 9.84 -7.72 -14.55
C PRO A 42 9.50 -6.94 -15.83
N MET A 43 8.72 -5.86 -15.77
CA MET A 43 8.23 -5.17 -16.98
C MET A 43 9.32 -4.69 -17.94
N PRO A 44 10.45 -4.09 -17.50
CA PRO A 44 11.50 -3.68 -18.43
C PRO A 44 12.09 -4.87 -19.22
N LEU A 45 12.19 -6.04 -18.58
CA LEU A 45 12.68 -7.28 -19.19
C LEU A 45 11.67 -7.86 -20.18
N ILE A 46 10.39 -7.92 -19.79
CA ILE A 46 9.29 -8.41 -20.63
C ILE A 46 9.16 -7.58 -21.90
N LEU A 47 9.31 -6.26 -21.79
CA LEU A 47 9.26 -5.34 -22.93
C LEU A 47 10.53 -5.36 -23.80
N GLY A 48 11.60 -6.05 -23.36
CA GLY A 48 12.89 -6.04 -24.05
C GLY A 48 13.51 -4.65 -24.17
N SER A 49 13.13 -3.71 -23.30
CA SER A 49 13.45 -2.29 -23.44
C SER A 49 13.98 -1.71 -22.15
N LEU A 50 15.25 -1.26 -22.19
CA LEU A 50 15.88 -0.55 -21.07
C LEU A 50 15.18 0.77 -20.73
N TRP A 51 14.45 1.36 -21.68
CA TRP A 51 13.61 2.52 -21.41
C TRP A 51 12.49 2.22 -20.41
N GLY A 52 12.05 0.96 -20.30
CA GLY A 52 11.08 0.51 -19.30
C GLY A 52 11.57 0.65 -17.86
N VAL A 53 12.89 0.76 -17.64
CA VAL A 53 13.46 0.98 -16.30
C VAL A 53 13.05 2.35 -15.76
N ILE A 54 12.90 3.37 -16.62
CA ILE A 54 12.51 4.72 -16.20
C ILE A 54 11.15 4.74 -15.50
N PRO A 55 10.04 4.29 -16.13
CA PRO A 55 8.75 4.24 -15.45
C PRO A 55 8.76 3.29 -14.24
N PHE A 56 9.55 2.20 -14.30
CA PHE A 56 9.72 1.31 -13.14
C PHE A 56 10.34 2.03 -11.93
N LEU A 57 11.33 2.90 -12.12
CA LEU A 57 11.94 3.68 -11.03
C LEU A 57 11.04 4.82 -10.52
N ILE A 58 10.21 5.40 -11.39
CA ILE A 58 9.25 6.45 -11.02
C ILE A 58 8.09 5.87 -10.19
N TYR A 59 7.65 4.64 -10.50
CA TYR A 59 6.48 4.04 -9.88
C TYR A 59 6.55 3.90 -8.35
N PRO A 60 7.65 3.40 -7.72
CA PRO A 60 7.81 3.39 -6.26
C PRO A 60 7.65 4.77 -5.63
N VAL A 61 8.16 5.82 -6.27
CA VAL A 61 8.05 7.20 -5.77
C VAL A 61 6.59 7.64 -5.71
N ILE A 62 5.82 7.35 -6.78
CA ILE A 62 4.37 7.62 -6.81
C ILE A 62 3.65 6.85 -5.70
N ILE A 63 3.99 5.58 -5.51
CA ILE A 63 3.41 4.74 -4.45
C ILE A 63 3.70 5.30 -3.05
N VAL A 64 4.91 5.80 -2.80
CA VAL A 64 5.27 6.44 -1.51
C VAL A 64 4.37 7.64 -1.23
N PHE A 65 4.22 8.57 -2.18
CA PHE A 65 3.35 9.73 -2.01
C PHE A 65 1.89 9.33 -1.82
N ARG A 66 1.43 8.32 -2.56
CA ARG A 66 0.08 7.79 -2.46
C ARG A 66 -0.19 7.18 -1.07
N ILE A 67 0.74 6.40 -0.54
CA ILE A 67 0.65 5.83 0.82
C ILE A 67 0.58 6.92 1.88
N ILE A 68 1.39 7.97 1.76
CA ILE A 68 1.37 9.08 2.72
C ILE A 68 0.01 9.78 2.71
N ASN A 69 -0.54 10.05 1.52
CA ASN A 69 -1.86 10.65 1.37
C ASN A 69 -2.97 9.73 1.91
N GLU A 70 -2.90 8.44 1.61
CA GLU A 70 -3.85 7.44 2.10
C GLU A 70 -3.81 7.31 3.62
N GLU A 71 -2.63 7.20 4.23
CA GLU A 71 -2.49 7.18 5.69
C GLU A 71 -3.06 8.45 6.31
N LYS A 72 -2.90 9.63 5.68
CA LYS A 72 -3.49 10.87 6.17
C LYS A 72 -5.01 10.80 6.19
N VAL A 73 -5.63 10.43 5.07
CA VAL A 73 -7.09 10.31 4.94
C VAL A 73 -7.64 9.26 5.93
N LEU A 74 -6.97 8.12 6.07
CA LEU A 74 -7.38 7.07 6.99
C LEU A 74 -7.18 7.48 8.46
N THR A 75 -6.10 8.18 8.83
CA THR A 75 -5.93 8.69 10.19
C THR A 75 -6.99 9.75 10.53
N GLU A 76 -7.42 10.57 9.58
CA GLU A 76 -8.43 11.63 9.81
C GLU A 76 -9.86 11.10 9.81
N GLY A 77 -10.17 10.07 9.00
CA GLY A 77 -11.55 9.62 8.76
C GLY A 77 -11.90 8.21 9.26
N LEU A 78 -10.93 7.36 9.60
CA LEU A 78 -11.17 5.98 10.03
C LEU A 78 -10.81 5.79 11.50
N GLU A 79 -11.83 5.55 12.32
CA GLU A 79 -11.67 5.23 13.74
C GLU A 79 -10.80 3.97 13.93
N GLY A 80 -9.86 4.01 14.88
CA GLY A 80 -8.94 2.90 15.16
C GLY A 80 -7.68 2.87 14.28
N TYR A 81 -7.57 3.71 13.24
CA TYR A 81 -6.43 3.66 12.34
C TYR A 81 -5.15 4.22 12.96
N ALA A 82 -5.27 5.20 13.86
CA ALA A 82 -4.13 5.77 14.58
C ALA A 82 -3.46 4.72 15.49
N GLU A 83 -4.27 3.92 16.19
CA GLU A 83 -3.84 2.82 17.05
C GLU A 83 -3.19 1.73 16.21
N TYR A 84 -3.81 1.35 15.10
CA TYR A 84 -3.24 0.39 14.15
C TYR A 84 -1.88 0.83 13.60
N LYS A 85 -1.70 2.12 13.30
CA LYS A 85 -0.43 2.68 12.86
C LYS A 85 0.66 2.58 13.93
N ALA A 86 0.30 2.65 15.21
CA ALA A 86 1.21 2.45 16.33
C ALA A 86 1.59 0.97 16.53
N GLU A 87 0.65 0.05 16.32
CA GLU A 87 0.87 -1.40 16.41
C GLU A 87 1.75 -1.93 15.25
N VAL A 88 1.37 -1.63 14.01
CA VAL A 88 2.03 -2.14 12.80
C VAL A 88 2.93 -1.05 12.27
N LYS A 89 4.23 -1.11 12.56
CA LYS A 89 5.18 -0.01 12.30
C LYS A 89 5.58 0.14 10.81
N TYR A 90 5.59 -0.96 10.08
CA TYR A 90 6.07 -1.00 8.70
C TYR A 90 4.96 -0.68 7.68
N ARG A 91 5.27 0.10 6.65
CA ARG A 91 4.36 0.43 5.54
C ARG A 91 4.37 -0.64 4.48
N LEU A 92 5.54 -0.99 3.98
CA LEU A 92 5.71 -1.85 2.79
C LEU A 92 6.67 -2.99 3.05
N ILE A 93 7.86 -2.69 3.57
CA ILE A 93 8.95 -3.67 3.69
C ILE A 93 9.39 -3.70 5.14
N PRO A 94 9.24 -4.85 5.83
CA PRO A 94 9.71 -5.01 7.19
C PRO A 94 11.18 -4.59 7.33
N PHE A 95 11.50 -3.90 8.42
CA PHE A 95 12.85 -3.40 8.75
C PHE A 95 13.41 -2.30 7.82
N VAL A 96 12.67 -1.89 6.78
CA VAL A 96 13.07 -0.79 5.89
C VAL A 96 12.12 0.39 6.05
N TRP A 97 10.81 0.14 5.92
CA TRP A 97 9.80 1.18 5.91
C TRP A 97 8.39 0.69 6.19
#